data_AF-A0A6V8LUC2-F1
#
_entry.id   AF-A0A6V8LUC2-F1
#
_cell.length_a   1.000
_cell.length_b   1.000
_cell.length_c   1.000
_cell.angle_alpha   90.00
_cell.angle_beta   90.00
_cell.angle_gamma   90.00
#
_symmetry.space_group_name_H-M   'P 1'
#
loop_
_entity.id
_entity.type
_entity.pdbx_description
1 polymer ?
#
loop_
_entity_poly.entity_id
_entity_poly.type
_entity_poly.pdbx_seq_one_letter_code
_entity_poly.pdbx_strand_id
1 'polypeptide(L)' 'MRRTALFVLVALLGACSGPPRIVNPNKSAAEARGDYDECRARSAVSTALAPAKEAEALAQKILDGCMRAKGYTVEGP' A
#
# COMPACT_ATOMS: atom_id res chain seq x y z
N MET A 1 -42.72 -22.41 16.78
CA MET A 1 -41.96 -21.53 15.85
C MET A 1 -40.49 -21.93 15.99
N ARG A 2 -39.93 -22.53 14.95
CA ARG A 2 -38.61 -23.20 14.94
C ARG A 2 -37.53 -22.22 14.50
N ARG A 3 -36.42 -22.16 15.27
CA ARG A 3 -35.00 -22.06 14.83
C ARG A 3 -34.63 -20.76 14.08
N THR A 4 -33.61 -19.97 14.42
CA THR A 4 -32.26 -20.26 14.91
C THR A 4 -31.65 -18.95 15.43
N ALA A 5 -31.04 -19.01 16.61
CA ALA A 5 -29.97 -18.11 17.00
C ALA A 5 -28.67 -18.46 16.24
N LEU A 6 -27.74 -17.51 16.27
CA LEU A 6 -26.31 -17.57 15.93
C LEU A 6 -25.85 -17.06 14.54
N PHE A 7 -24.70 -16.38 14.64
CA PHE A 7 -23.72 -16.01 13.62
C PHE A 7 -24.04 -14.69 12.89
N VAL A 8 -23.18 -13.67 12.84
CA VAL A 8 -21.71 -13.68 12.79
C VAL A 8 -21.16 -12.39 13.42
N LEU A 9 -20.35 -12.57 14.46
CA LEU A 9 -19.49 -11.59 15.09
C LEU A 9 -18.11 -11.73 14.43
N VAL A 10 -17.86 -11.06 13.29
CA VAL A 10 -16.55 -11.04 12.62
C VAL A 10 -16.26 -9.62 12.13
N ALA A 11 -15.89 -8.75 13.06
CA ALA A 11 -15.27 -7.45 12.78
C ALA A 11 -13.89 -7.34 13.44
N LEU A 12 -13.18 -8.48 13.58
CA LEU A 12 -11.92 -8.60 14.30
C LEU A 12 -10.79 -9.28 13.50
N LEU A 13 -10.88 -9.33 12.17
CA LEU A 13 -9.80 -9.83 11.32
C LEU A 13 -9.43 -8.76 10.29
N GLY A 14 -8.39 -8.00 10.59
CA GLY A 14 -7.90 -6.98 9.66
C GLY A 14 -6.66 -6.20 10.08
N ALA A 15 -6.19 -6.30 11.33
CA ALA A 15 -4.84 -5.90 11.71
C ALA A 15 -3.81 -6.90 11.17
N CYS A 16 -3.86 -7.15 9.86
CA CYS A 16 -2.76 -7.71 9.11
C CYS A 16 -1.93 -6.51 8.67
N SER A 17 -0.77 -6.34 9.29
CA SER A 17 0.38 -5.62 8.75
C SER A 17 0.83 -6.30 7.45
N GLY A 18 -0.03 -6.21 6.44
CA GLY A 18 0.25 -6.58 5.07
C GLY A 18 1.07 -5.48 4.40
N PRO A 19 1.66 -5.77 3.23
CA PRO A 19 2.27 -4.72 2.42
C PRO A 19 1.24 -3.59 2.22
N PRO A 20 1.70 -2.32 2.16
CA PRO A 20 0.81 -1.17 2.06
C PRO A 20 -0.21 -1.39 0.96
N ARG A 21 -1.50 -1.31 1.32
CA ARG A 21 -2.57 -1.44 0.34
C ARG A 21 -2.60 -0.18 -0.49
N ILE A 22 -2.18 -0.32 -1.74
CA ILE A 22 -2.26 0.71 -2.77
C ILE A 22 -3.57 0.46 -3.52
N VAL A 23 -4.53 1.36 -3.32
CA VAL A 23 -5.88 1.22 -3.89
C VAL A 23 -6.23 2.47 -4.68
N ASN A 24 -6.69 2.28 -5.91
CA ASN A 24 -7.35 3.33 -6.70
C ASN A 24 -8.51 2.67 -7.49
N PRO A 25 -9.77 2.99 -7.19
CA PRO A 25 -10.93 2.35 -7.82
C PRO A 25 -11.09 2.70 -9.30
N ASN A 26 -10.39 3.73 -9.78
CA ASN A 26 -10.48 4.23 -11.16
C ASN A 26 -9.37 3.69 -12.07
N LYS A 27 -8.47 2.86 -11.55
CA LYS A 27 -7.32 2.33 -12.31
C LYS A 27 -7.34 0.81 -12.33
N SER A 28 -7.04 0.24 -13.48
CA SER A 28 -6.87 -1.20 -13.63
C SER A 28 -5.65 -1.70 -12.86
N ALA A 29 -5.59 -3.01 -12.63
CA ALA A 29 -4.42 -3.65 -12.01
C ALA A 29 -3.13 -3.46 -12.84
N ALA A 30 -3.25 -3.40 -14.17
CA ALA A 30 -2.12 -3.16 -15.06
C ALA A 30 -1.57 -1.73 -14.91
N GLU A 31 -2.45 -0.73 -14.88
CA GLU A 31 -2.08 0.67 -14.61
C GLU A 31 -1.46 0.82 -13.21
N ALA A 32 -2.04 0.17 -12.20
CA ALA A 32 -1.49 0.16 -10.85
C ALA A 32 -0.09 -0.43 -10.78
N ARG A 33 0.20 -1.47 -11.54
CA ARG A 33 1.53 -2.05 -11.60
C ARG A 33 2.52 -1.14 -12.32
N GLY A 34 2.12 -0.54 -13.45
CA GLY A 34 2.97 0.42 -14.17
C GLY A 34 3.31 1.66 -13.32
N ASP A 35 2.32 2.23 -12.65
CA ASP A 35 2.50 3.37 -11.75
C ASP A 35 3.38 3.02 -10.56
N TYR A 36 3.22 1.82 -9.98
CA TYR A 36 4.06 1.34 -8.90
C TYR A 36 5.51 1.15 -9.33
N ASP A 37 5.76 0.53 -10.48
CA ASP A 37 7.11 0.28 -10.99
C ASP A 37 7.84 1.60 -11.30
N GLU A 38 7.13 2.59 -11.86
CA GLU A 38 7.66 3.94 -12.06
C GLU A 38 8.04 4.60 -10.72
N CYS A 39 7.14 4.56 -9.75
CA CYS A 39 7.40 5.15 -8.43
C CYS A 39 8.52 4.42 -7.67
N ARG A 40 8.65 3.11 -7.84
CA ARG A 40 9.71 2.29 -7.26
C ARG A 40 11.06 2.61 -7.89
N ALA A 41 11.12 2.79 -9.22
CA ALA A 41 12.35 3.22 -9.88
C ALA A 41 12.79 4.60 -9.36
N ARG A 42 11.83 5.53 -9.19
CA ARG A 42 12.10 6.86 -8.63
C ARG A 42 12.63 6.79 -7.20
N SER A 43 12.02 5.97 -6.33
CA SER A 43 12.49 5.82 -4.95
C SER A 43 13.91 5.27 -4.90
N ALA A 44 14.21 4.23 -5.68
CA ALA A 44 15.54 3.62 -5.75
C ALA A 44 16.62 4.63 -6.19
N VAL A 45 16.36 5.42 -7.23
CA VAL A 45 17.29 6.47 -7.68
C VAL A 45 17.48 7.55 -6.61
N SER A 46 16.39 7.95 -5.96
CA SER A 46 16.42 9.02 -4.94
C SER A 46 17.14 8.60 -3.65
N THR A 47 17.22 7.31 -3.36
CA THR A 47 17.90 6.77 -2.17
C THR A 47 19.23 6.09 -2.47
N ALA A 48 19.72 6.14 -3.71
CA ALA A 48 20.94 5.45 -4.13
C ALA A 48 22.18 5.83 -3.30
N LEU A 49 22.23 7.06 -2.79
CA LEU A 49 23.33 7.58 -1.96
C LEU A 49 22.92 7.79 -0.49
N ALA A 50 21.72 7.34 -0.09
CA ALA A 50 21.26 7.49 1.28
C ALA A 50 22.02 6.52 2.21
N PRO A 51 22.28 6.91 3.47
CA PRO A 51 22.83 5.99 4.47
C PRO A 51 21.95 4.74 4.60
N ALA A 52 22.55 3.54 4.60
CA ALA A 52 21.81 2.28 4.57
C ALA A 52 20.72 2.16 5.67
N LYS A 53 21.01 2.67 6.88
CA LYS A 53 20.08 2.71 8.01
C LYS A 53 18.81 3.54 7.78
N GLU A 54 18.83 4.49 6.85
CA GLU A 54 17.73 5.41 6.54
C GLU A 54 17.18 5.21 5.13
N ALA A 55 17.93 4.52 4.26
CA ALA A 55 17.62 4.33 2.86
C ALA A 55 16.27 3.63 2.65
N GLU A 56 15.97 2.60 3.44
CA GLU A 56 14.70 1.85 3.32
C GLU A 56 13.50 2.71 3.70
N ALA A 57 13.54 3.37 4.87
CA ALA A 57 12.47 4.24 5.33
C ALA A 57 12.26 5.44 4.39
N LEU A 58 13.34 6.01 3.87
CA LEU A 58 13.29 7.09 2.88
C LEU A 58 12.71 6.61 1.55
N ALA A 59 13.12 5.43 1.07
CA ALA A 59 12.63 4.86 -0.18
C ALA A 59 11.13 4.59 -0.09
N GLN A 60 10.66 4.05 1.03
CA GLN A 60 9.24 3.82 1.28
C GLN A 60 8.46 5.15 1.30
N LYS A 61 8.97 6.16 2.01
CA LYS A 61 8.34 7.49 2.04
C LYS A 61 8.22 8.12 0.64
N ILE A 62 9.23 7.97 -0.20
CA ILE A 62 9.24 8.50 -1.57
C ILE A 62 8.26 7.71 -2.46
N LEU A 63 8.24 6.38 -2.34
CA LEU A 63 7.31 5.52 -3.04
C LEU A 63 5.86 5.88 -2.68
N ASP A 64 5.54 5.97 -1.39
CA ASP A 64 4.20 6.30 -0.90
C ASP A 64 3.76 7.69 -1.38
N GLY A 65 4.66 8.68 -1.30
CA GLY A 65 4.39 10.03 -1.80
C GLY A 65 4.11 10.06 -3.30
N CYS A 66 4.87 9.28 -4.08
CA CYS A 66 4.67 9.16 -5.53
C CYS A 66 3.32 8.51 -5.87
N MET A 67 2.96 7.43 -5.17
CA MET A 67 1.68 6.75 -5.38
C MET A 67 0.49 7.63 -4.98
N ARG A 68 0.59 8.37 -3.86
CA ARG A 68 -0.43 9.36 -3.46
C ARG A 68 -0.61 10.45 -4.51
N ALA A 69 0.48 10.95 -5.09
CA ALA A 69 0.42 11.96 -6.16
C ALA A 69 -0.27 11.42 -7.44
N LYS A 70 -0.19 10.12 -7.69
CA LYS A 70 -0.89 9.42 -8.79
C LYS A 70 -2.35 9.06 -8.46
N GLY A 71 -2.86 9.50 -7.32
CA GLY A 71 -4.25 9.32 -6.88
C GLY A 71 -4.52 8.00 -6.15
N TYR A 72 -3.49 7.28 -5.72
CA TYR A 72 -3.66 6.08 -4.90
C TYR A 72 -3.81 6.44 -3.43
N THR A 73 -4.75 5.77 -2.75
CA THR A 73 -4.74 5.68 -1.30
C THR A 73 -3.63 4.71 -0.92
N VAL A 74 -2.68 5.18 -0.10
CA VAL A 74 -1.63 4.36 0.49
C VAL A 74 -1.95 4.22 1.96
N GLU A 75 -2.53 3.09 2.32
CA GLU A 75 -2.77 2.72 3.71
C GLU A 75 -1.45 2.21 4.29
N GLY A 76 -0.95 2.89 5.31
CA GLY A 76 0.26 2.47 6.03
C GLY A 76 0.05 1.13 6.74
N PRO A 77 1.14 0.48 7.18
CA PRO A 77 1.05 -0.68 8.06
C PRO A 77 0.39 -0.34 9.40
#